data_AF-A0A821MPL3-F1
#
_entry.id   AF-A0A821MPL3-F1
#
_cell.length_a   1.000
_cell.length_b   1.000
_cell.length_c   1.000
_cell.angle_alpha   90.00
_cell.angle_beta   90.00
_cell.angle_gamma   90.00
#
_symmetry.space_group_name_H-M   'P 1'
#
loop_
_entity.id
_entity.type
_entity.pdbx_description
1 polymer ?
#
loop_
_entity_poly.entity_id
_entity_poly.type
_entity_poly.pdbx_seq_one_letter_code
_entity_poly.pdbx_strand_id
1 'polypeptide(L)'
;MMRSTYDMLSVPVFIAVVGIFLLRIQKYIQLLASDAQATNATKEGYLKHIAYDHSIIGALLILLLILQILAGKTAKVSTKKKIIMESEKKRKNIDDPVDIRSKFLKVDKPKIDTQPVSNLPKVVHLRRLKGKIIQDCDIYIGRACNMGGWRLSESKWHNPYSVKQYGRDGALDRYRKYIESNENNLLNDLHELAGKRLGCWCTPNRCHGDILRELFKKEVHQSIKPSGN
;
A
#
# COMPACT_ATOMS: atom_id res chain seq x y z
N MET A 1 -12.06 15.29 -29.67
CA MET A 1 -10.59 15.41 -29.51
C MET A 1 -10.29 16.67 -28.72
N MET A 2 -10.10 16.57 -27.41
CA MET A 2 -9.61 17.71 -26.60
C MET A 2 -8.09 17.63 -26.57
N ARG A 3 -7.42 18.52 -27.31
CA ARG A 3 -5.97 18.71 -27.21
C ARG A 3 -5.67 19.31 -25.84
N SER A 4 -4.92 18.55 -25.05
CA SER A 4 -4.35 18.95 -23.77
C SER A 4 -3.56 20.24 -23.94
N THR A 5 -3.96 21.31 -23.27
CA THR A 5 -3.34 22.65 -23.30
C THR A 5 -2.05 22.75 -22.48
N TYR A 6 -1.42 21.62 -22.15
CA TYR A 6 -0.22 21.55 -21.29
C TYR A 6 1.09 21.45 -22.07
N ASP A 7 1.18 22.05 -23.25
CA ASP A 7 2.35 21.91 -24.15
C ASP A 7 2.97 23.24 -24.58
N MET A 8 2.79 24.30 -23.79
CA MET A 8 3.23 25.66 -24.16
C MET A 8 4.15 26.36 -23.13
N LEU A 9 4.56 25.69 -22.04
CA LEU A 9 5.83 26.03 -21.39
C LEU A 9 6.92 25.18 -22.05
N SER A 10 7.12 25.48 -23.34
CA SER A 10 8.06 24.80 -24.22
C SER A 10 9.45 24.88 -23.59
N VAL A 11 10.20 23.78 -23.62
CA VAL A 11 11.64 23.68 -23.30
C VAL A 11 12.46 24.97 -23.61
N PRO A 12 12.21 25.73 -24.70
CA PRO A 12 12.75 27.07 -24.93
C PRO A 12 12.65 28.08 -23.77
N VAL A 13 11.53 28.14 -23.05
CA VAL A 13 11.32 29.09 -21.93
C VAL A 13 12.21 28.70 -20.75
N PHE A 14 12.33 27.41 -20.48
CA PHE A 14 13.23 26.90 -19.43
C PHE A 14 14.69 27.20 -19.76
N ILE A 15 15.10 26.95 -21.01
CA ILE A 15 16.45 27.27 -21.49
C ILE A 15 16.72 28.78 -21.38
N ALA A 16 15.74 29.63 -21.73
CA ALA A 16 15.88 31.08 -21.62
C ALA A 16 16.05 31.55 -20.17
N VAL A 17 15.28 31.00 -19.22
CA VAL A 17 15.40 31.36 -17.80
C VAL A 17 16.74 30.91 -17.22
N VAL A 18 17.18 29.69 -17.54
CA VAL A 18 18.50 29.18 -17.11
C VAL A 18 19.64 30.01 -17.75
N GLY A 19 19.51 30.40 -19.02
CA GLY A 19 20.48 31.23 -19.72
C GLY A 19 20.65 32.62 -19.11
N ILE A 20 19.54 33.30 -18.77
CA ILE A 20 19.57 34.61 -18.10
C ILE A 20 20.26 34.51 -16.74
N PHE A 21 20.03 33.42 -16.00
CA PHE A 21 20.67 33.20 -14.70
C PHE A 21 22.18 32.99 -14.83
N LEU A 22 22.63 32.17 -15.78
CA LEU A 22 24.06 31.95 -16.04
C LEU A 22 24.79 33.23 -16.45
N LEU A 23 24.16 34.09 -17.26
CA LEU A 23 24.72 35.40 -17.62
C LEU A 23 24.90 36.33 -16.41
N ARG A 24 23.98 36.28 -15.43
CA ARG A 24 24.11 37.05 -14.17
C ARG A 24 25.24 36.51 -13.28
N ILE A 25 25.44 35.19 -13.22
CA ILE A 25 26.58 34.59 -12.52
C ILE A 25 27.88 34.99 -13.21
N GLN A 26 27.95 34.96 -14.54
CA GLN A 26 29.14 35.36 -15.27
C GLN A 26 29.48 36.84 -15.02
N LYS A 27 28.49 37.73 -15.02
CA LYS A 27 28.67 39.16 -14.69
C LYS A 27 29.10 39.36 -13.23
N TYR A 28 28.65 38.52 -12.30
CA TYR A 28 29.13 38.52 -10.92
C TYR A 28 30.62 38.20 -10.84
N ILE A 29 31.03 37.11 -11.49
CA ILE A 29 32.41 36.65 -11.49
C ILE A 29 33.32 37.70 -12.13
N GLN A 30 32.86 38.36 -13.20
CA GLN A 30 33.57 39.50 -13.80
C GLN A 30 33.71 40.69 -12.84
N LEU A 31 32.66 41.03 -12.09
CA LEU A 31 32.70 42.11 -11.09
C LEU A 31 33.63 41.79 -9.90
N LEU A 32 33.70 40.52 -9.50
CA LEU A 32 34.65 40.06 -8.49
C LEU A 32 36.09 40.04 -9.02
N ALA A 33 36.28 39.67 -10.28
CA ALA A 33 37.60 39.66 -10.92
C ALA A 33 38.13 41.07 -11.20
N SER A 34 37.27 42.06 -11.43
CA SER A 34 37.63 43.47 -11.57
C SER A 34 37.82 44.14 -10.20
N ASP A 35 38.78 43.64 -9.41
CA ASP A 35 38.92 43.99 -7.98
C ASP A 35 39.53 45.39 -7.71
N ALA A 36 39.70 46.23 -8.73
CA ALA A 36 40.37 47.53 -8.60
C ALA A 36 39.42 48.76 -8.57
N GLN A 37 38.14 48.64 -8.97
CA GLN A 37 37.27 49.82 -9.16
C GLN A 37 35.81 49.68 -8.69
N ALA A 38 35.34 48.47 -8.35
CA ALA A 38 33.97 48.29 -7.88
C ALA A 38 33.85 48.62 -6.38
N THR A 39 33.05 49.64 -6.04
CA THR A 39 32.82 50.03 -4.63
C THR A 39 32.11 48.92 -3.84
N ASN A 40 32.33 48.88 -2.53
CA ASN A 40 31.70 47.88 -1.64
C ASN A 40 30.16 47.95 -1.70
N ALA A 41 29.58 49.15 -1.88
CA ALA A 41 28.13 49.33 -2.03
C ALA A 41 27.58 48.67 -3.30
N THR A 42 28.32 48.73 -4.43
CA THR A 42 27.95 48.03 -5.67
C THR A 42 28.03 46.50 -5.54
N LYS A 43 29.04 46.00 -4.83
CA LYS A 43 29.20 44.56 -4.57
C LYS A 43 28.07 44.05 -3.67
N GLU A 44 27.73 44.77 -2.60
CA GLU A 44 26.62 44.41 -1.69
C GLU A 44 25.24 44.48 -2.36
N GLY A 45 24.97 45.50 -3.18
CA GLY A 45 23.72 45.60 -3.92
C GLY A 45 23.52 44.42 -4.86
N TYR A 46 24.57 44.04 -5.60
CA TYR A 46 24.52 42.90 -6.52
C TYR A 46 24.37 41.55 -5.79
N LEU A 47 25.04 41.39 -4.63
CA LEU A 47 24.87 40.23 -3.75
C LEU A 47 23.43 40.08 -3.24
N LYS A 48 22.78 41.20 -2.85
CA LYS A 48 21.37 41.19 -2.42
C LYS A 48 20.44 40.79 -3.57
N HIS A 49 20.69 41.26 -4.79
CA HIS A 49 19.93 40.85 -5.98
C HIS A 49 20.11 39.37 -6.31
N ILE A 50 21.34 38.83 -6.26
CA ILE A 50 21.61 37.40 -6.45
C ILE A 50 20.90 36.57 -5.37
N ALA A 51 20.98 36.98 -4.09
CA ALA A 51 20.35 36.26 -2.99
C ALA A 51 18.82 36.21 -3.13
N TYR A 52 18.20 37.31 -3.57
CA TYR A 52 16.77 37.37 -3.87
C TYR A 52 16.40 36.47 -5.07
N ASP A 53 17.22 36.47 -6.11
CA ASP A 53 17.04 35.60 -7.28
C ASP A 53 17.16 34.11 -6.92
N HIS A 54 18.05 33.71 -6.00
CA HIS A 54 18.15 32.33 -5.49
C HIS A 54 16.87 31.87 -4.78
N SER A 55 16.20 32.76 -4.05
CA SER A 55 14.92 32.46 -3.39
C SER A 55 13.81 32.21 -4.42
N ILE A 56 13.76 33.03 -5.47
CA ILE A 56 12.78 32.92 -6.56
C ILE A 56 13.04 31.65 -7.40
N ILE A 57 14.29 31.37 -7.76
CA ILE A 57 14.65 30.18 -8.52
C ILE A 57 14.37 28.91 -7.71
N GLY A 58 14.68 28.93 -6.41
CA GLY A 58 14.32 27.85 -5.49
C GLY A 58 12.81 27.59 -5.48
N ALA A 59 11.99 28.64 -5.38
CA ALA A 59 10.54 28.53 -5.41
C ALA A 59 10.02 27.99 -6.76
N LEU A 60 10.59 28.40 -7.89
CA LEU A 60 10.22 27.92 -9.22
C LEU A 60 10.62 26.46 -9.45
N LEU A 61 11.79 26.03 -8.96
CA LEU A 61 12.23 24.63 -9.04
C LEU A 61 11.35 23.70 -8.18
N ILE A 62 10.97 24.15 -6.98
CA ILE A 62 10.02 23.43 -6.12
C ILE A 62 8.64 23.34 -6.79
N LEU A 63 8.16 24.43 -7.39
CA LEU A 63 6.89 24.44 -8.12
C LEU A 63 6.92 23.49 -9.33
N LEU A 64 8.01 23.47 -10.11
CA LEU A 64 8.20 22.53 -11.21
C LEU A 64 8.23 21.07 -10.75
N LEU A 65 8.92 20.77 -9.64
CA LEU A 65 8.95 19.43 -9.05
C LEU A 65 7.55 18.98 -8.60
N ILE A 66 6.78 19.87 -7.99
CA ILE A 66 5.38 19.61 -7.61
C ILE A 66 4.52 19.30 -8.85
N LEU A 67 4.65 20.10 -9.92
CA LEU A 67 3.92 19.87 -11.18
C LEU A 67 4.30 18.53 -11.83
N GLN A 68 5.58 18.14 -11.81
CA GLN A 68 6.04 16.83 -12.29
C GLN A 68 5.46 15.67 -11.46
N ILE A 69 5.43 15.79 -10.13
CA ILE A 69 4.84 14.77 -9.25
C ILE A 69 3.33 14.65 -9.48
N LEU A 70 2.62 15.77 -9.67
CA LEU A 70 1.19 15.77 -9.97
C LEU A 70 0.89 15.13 -11.33
N ALA A 71 1.66 15.45 -12.37
CA ALA A 71 1.55 14.82 -13.69
C ALA A 71 1.86 13.30 -13.65
N GLY A 72 2.86 12.87 -12.86
CA GLY A 72 3.17 11.44 -12.67
C GLY A 72 2.05 10.66 -11.98
N LYS A 73 1.28 11.31 -11.09
CA LYS A 73 0.12 10.69 -10.43
C LYS A 73 -1.06 10.50 -11.39
N THR A 74 -1.31 11.44 -12.32
CA THR A 74 -2.42 11.32 -13.29
C THR A 74 -2.16 10.22 -14.32
N ALA A 75 -0.92 10.05 -14.77
CA ALA A 75 -0.53 8.99 -15.69
C ALA A 75 -0.76 7.59 -15.09
N LYS A 76 -0.35 7.35 -13.83
CA LYS A 76 -0.54 6.06 -13.15
C LYS A 76 -2.02 5.70 -12.93
N VAL A 77 -2.87 6.69 -12.65
CA VAL A 77 -4.32 6.48 -12.48
C VAL A 77 -5.00 6.12 -13.81
N SER A 78 -4.61 6.78 -14.90
CA SER A 78 -5.13 6.49 -16.25
C SER A 78 -4.83 5.06 -16.70
N THR A 79 -3.58 4.60 -16.54
CA THR A 79 -3.18 3.24 -16.90
C THR A 79 -3.93 2.18 -16.08
N LYS A 80 -4.10 2.41 -14.76
CA LYS A 80 -4.86 1.49 -13.90
C LYS A 80 -6.33 1.40 -14.33
N LYS A 81 -6.95 2.51 -14.74
CA LYS A 81 -8.33 2.53 -15.24
C LYS A 81 -8.47 1.77 -16.56
N LYS A 82 -7.50 1.87 -17.47
CA LYS A 82 -7.48 1.12 -18.74
C LYS A 82 -7.39 -0.39 -18.52
N ILE A 83 -6.51 -0.84 -17.60
CA ILE A 83 -6.36 -2.27 -17.26
C ILE A 83 -7.66 -2.86 -16.69
N ILE A 84 -8.32 -2.13 -15.78
CA ILE A 84 -9.59 -2.56 -15.19
C ILE A 84 -10.66 -2.70 -16.28
N MET A 85 -10.81 -1.69 -17.15
CA MET A 85 -11.79 -1.72 -18.24
C MET A 85 -11.54 -2.85 -19.25
N GLU A 86 -10.28 -3.15 -19.59
CA GLU A 86 -9.89 -4.24 -20.49
C GLU A 86 -10.27 -5.61 -19.90
N SER A 87 -10.02 -5.81 -18.60
CA SER A 87 -10.38 -7.05 -17.89
C SER A 87 -11.89 -7.26 -17.78
N GLU A 88 -12.67 -6.19 -17.63
CA GLU A 88 -14.14 -6.25 -17.59
C GLU A 88 -14.73 -6.55 -18.97
N LYS A 89 -14.13 -6.03 -20.05
CA LYS A 89 -14.54 -6.32 -21.43
C LYS A 89 -14.28 -7.79 -21.81
N LYS A 90 -13.15 -8.36 -21.38
CA LYS A 90 -12.83 -9.78 -21.61
C LYS A 90 -13.77 -10.74 -20.88
N ARG A 91 -14.32 -10.32 -19.74
CA ARG A 91 -15.26 -11.12 -18.93
C ARG A 91 -16.68 -11.19 -19.50
N LYS A 92 -17.06 -10.21 -20.33
CA LYS A 92 -18.41 -10.11 -20.94
C LYS A 92 -18.49 -10.75 -22.33
N ASN A 93 -17.40 -11.28 -22.86
CA ASN A 93 -17.31 -11.79 -24.24
C ASN A 93 -17.08 -13.32 -24.29
N ILE A 94 -17.47 -14.02 -23.22
CA ILE A 94 -17.55 -15.48 -23.19
C ILE A 94 -19.04 -15.78 -23.26
N ASP A 95 -19.54 -15.96 -24.47
CA ASP A 95 -20.87 -16.51 -24.71
C ASP A 95 -20.83 -18.01 -24.40
N ASP A 96 -21.77 -18.47 -23.57
CA ASP A 96 -21.99 -19.88 -23.26
C ASP A 96 -22.28 -20.70 -24.53
N PRO A 97 -21.77 -21.94 -24.61
CA PRO A 97 -22.68 -23.03 -24.92
C PRO A 97 -22.46 -24.29 -24.05
N VAL A 98 -23.53 -24.64 -23.32
CA VAL A 98 -24.30 -25.89 -23.46
C VAL A 98 -23.55 -27.24 -23.38
N ASP A 99 -24.05 -28.07 -22.45
CA ASP A 99 -24.17 -29.53 -22.50
C ASP A 99 -22.95 -30.43 -22.19
N ILE A 100 -22.50 -30.39 -20.93
CA ILE A 100 -21.86 -31.57 -20.28
C ILE A 100 -22.61 -31.97 -19.00
N ARG A 101 -23.50 -31.12 -18.49
CA ARG A 101 -24.12 -31.27 -17.16
C ARG A 101 -25.32 -32.23 -17.13
N SER A 102 -25.87 -32.59 -18.28
CA SER A 102 -27.09 -33.43 -18.36
C SER A 102 -26.81 -34.94 -18.25
N LYS A 103 -25.59 -35.40 -18.49
CA LYS A 103 -25.24 -36.84 -18.52
C LYS A 103 -24.72 -37.45 -17.20
N PHE A 104 -24.48 -36.64 -16.17
CA PHE A 104 -24.02 -37.12 -14.85
C PHE A 104 -25.09 -37.01 -13.74
N LEU A 105 -26.37 -36.93 -14.11
CA LEU A 105 -27.49 -36.94 -13.16
C LEU A 105 -28.12 -38.33 -13.10
N LYS A 106 -27.42 -39.28 -12.46
CA LYS A 106 -28.00 -40.55 -11.96
C LYS A 106 -27.07 -41.29 -10.99
N VAL A 107 -26.19 -40.55 -10.31
CA VAL A 107 -25.55 -41.08 -9.10
C VAL A 107 -26.35 -40.49 -7.95
N ASP A 108 -27.01 -41.33 -7.17
CA ASP A 108 -27.66 -40.92 -5.95
C ASP A 108 -26.66 -40.13 -5.12
N LYS A 109 -26.90 -38.81 -5.00
CA LYS A 109 -26.06 -37.94 -4.19
C LYS A 109 -26.11 -38.49 -2.76
N PRO A 110 -24.98 -38.94 -2.18
CA PRO A 110 -24.96 -39.11 -0.74
C PRO A 110 -25.33 -37.77 -0.12
N LYS A 111 -26.25 -37.77 0.86
CA LYS A 111 -26.55 -36.60 1.68
C LYS A 111 -25.30 -36.23 2.47
N ILE A 112 -24.39 -35.51 1.83
CA ILE A 112 -23.29 -34.82 2.49
C ILE A 112 -23.92 -33.56 3.07
N ASP A 113 -23.94 -33.50 4.39
CA ASP A 113 -24.35 -32.30 5.12
C ASP A 113 -23.43 -31.14 4.70
N THR A 114 -23.99 -30.12 4.03
CA THR A 114 -23.24 -29.10 3.28
C THR A 114 -22.87 -27.91 4.15
N GLN A 115 -22.14 -28.13 5.25
CA GLN A 115 -21.60 -27.03 6.06
C GLN A 115 -20.10 -27.22 6.33
N PRO A 116 -19.20 -26.59 5.53
CA PRO A 116 -18.05 -25.96 6.18
C PRO A 116 -17.48 -24.68 5.49
N VAL A 117 -18.06 -24.15 4.41
CA VAL A 117 -17.44 -23.00 3.70
C VAL A 117 -17.83 -21.61 4.24
N SER A 118 -18.83 -21.51 5.11
CA SER A 118 -19.32 -20.21 5.65
C SER A 118 -18.55 -19.69 6.87
N ASN A 119 -17.77 -20.53 7.55
CA ASN A 119 -17.22 -20.18 8.88
C ASN A 119 -15.72 -19.87 8.87
N LEU A 120 -15.14 -19.52 7.72
CA LEU A 120 -13.72 -19.20 7.64
C LEU A 120 -13.43 -17.78 8.16
N PRO A 121 -12.48 -17.59 9.09
CA PRO A 121 -12.06 -16.24 9.48
C PRO A 121 -11.55 -15.41 8.29
N LYS A 122 -11.79 -14.10 8.37
CA LYS A 122 -11.37 -13.12 7.36
C LYS A 122 -10.45 -12.09 7.98
N VAL A 123 -9.22 -11.98 7.48
CA VAL A 123 -8.30 -10.92 7.91
C VAL A 123 -8.74 -9.57 7.32
N VAL A 124 -8.81 -8.55 8.16
CA VAL A 124 -9.19 -7.18 7.78
C VAL A 124 -8.12 -6.17 8.24
N HIS A 125 -7.87 -5.18 7.40
CA HIS A 125 -6.95 -4.08 7.71
C HIS A 125 -7.68 -3.01 8.53
N LEU A 126 -7.36 -2.87 9.81
CA LEU A 126 -7.98 -1.88 10.68
C LEU A 126 -7.69 -0.45 10.22
N ARG A 127 -8.74 0.39 10.09
CA ARG A 127 -8.60 1.77 9.61
C ARG A 127 -9.44 2.76 10.38
N ARG A 128 -8.86 3.94 10.57
CA ARG A 128 -9.55 5.15 11.02
C ARG A 128 -9.34 6.29 10.05
N LEU A 129 -10.34 7.15 9.94
CA LEU A 129 -10.28 8.39 9.19
C LEU A 129 -10.98 9.47 10.00
N LYS A 130 -10.28 10.58 10.25
CA LYS A 130 -10.81 11.74 11.00
C LYS A 130 -11.44 11.32 12.35
N GLY A 131 -10.74 10.47 13.10
CA GLY A 131 -11.20 9.98 14.41
C GLY A 131 -12.24 8.86 14.37
N LYS A 132 -12.89 8.58 13.23
CA LYS A 132 -13.91 7.52 13.09
C LYS A 132 -13.31 6.21 12.60
N ILE A 133 -13.81 5.08 13.08
CA ILE A 133 -13.45 3.74 12.59
C ILE A 133 -14.15 3.53 11.24
N ILE A 134 -13.35 3.25 10.20
CA ILE A 134 -13.85 3.00 8.83
C ILE A 134 -13.80 1.51 8.49
N GLN A 135 -12.86 0.79 9.09
CA GLN A 135 -12.80 -0.67 9.01
C GLN A 135 -12.51 -1.22 10.39
N ASP A 136 -13.50 -1.93 10.92
CA ASP A 136 -13.45 -2.60 12.22
C ASP A 136 -13.23 -4.11 12.06
N CYS A 137 -13.04 -4.79 13.19
CA CYS A 137 -12.90 -6.25 13.31
C CYS A 137 -13.77 -6.80 14.44
N ASP A 138 -13.98 -8.12 14.45
CA ASP A 138 -14.65 -8.80 15.57
C ASP A 138 -13.62 -9.25 16.62
N ILE A 139 -12.44 -9.68 16.16
CA ILE A 139 -11.32 -10.07 17.03
C ILE A 139 -10.08 -9.30 16.60
N TYR A 140 -9.51 -8.55 17.53
CA TYR A 140 -8.19 -7.97 17.35
C TYR A 140 -7.11 -9.04 17.56
N ILE A 141 -6.16 -9.14 16.64
CA ILE A 141 -5.10 -10.18 16.68
C ILE A 141 -3.68 -9.60 16.78
N GLY A 142 -3.52 -8.31 17.04
CA GLY A 142 -2.21 -7.66 17.09
C GLY A 142 -1.67 -7.44 18.51
N ARG A 143 -0.52 -6.77 18.59
CA ARG A 143 0.12 -6.31 19.84
C ARG A 143 -0.62 -5.12 20.44
N ALA A 144 -0.40 -4.81 21.71
CA ALA A 144 -1.01 -3.62 22.31
C ALA A 144 -0.79 -2.34 21.45
N CYS A 145 -1.85 -1.56 21.25
CA CYS A 145 -1.82 -0.35 20.43
C CYS A 145 -2.59 0.79 21.10
N ASN A 146 -1.83 1.78 21.58
CA ASN A 146 -2.34 2.99 22.24
C ASN A 146 -2.15 4.26 21.39
N MET A 147 -1.85 4.10 20.10
CA MET A 147 -1.54 5.20 19.18
C MET A 147 -2.62 5.37 18.10
N GLY A 148 -2.65 6.53 17.43
CA GLY A 148 -3.61 6.79 16.35
C GLY A 148 -5.07 6.77 16.81
N GLY A 149 -5.30 7.08 18.08
CA GLY A 149 -6.60 7.04 18.75
C GLY A 149 -7.04 5.64 19.21
N TRP A 150 -6.33 4.58 18.86
CA TRP A 150 -6.66 3.22 19.30
C TRP A 150 -6.28 3.03 20.77
N ARG A 151 -7.08 2.22 21.48
CA ARG A 151 -6.79 1.73 22.83
C ARG A 151 -7.10 0.24 22.86
N LEU A 152 -6.25 -0.53 22.19
CA LEU A 152 -6.39 -1.97 22.03
C LEU A 152 -5.34 -2.68 22.91
N SER A 153 -5.81 -3.58 23.79
CA SER A 153 -4.93 -4.45 24.55
C SER A 153 -4.21 -5.46 23.64
N GLU A 154 -3.11 -6.02 24.12
CA GLU A 154 -2.46 -7.12 23.41
C GLU A 154 -3.40 -8.31 23.30
N SER A 155 -3.50 -8.89 22.11
CA SER A 155 -4.31 -10.06 21.84
C SER A 155 -3.53 -11.33 22.16
N LYS A 156 -4.18 -12.38 22.68
CA LYS A 156 -3.56 -13.72 22.79
C LYS A 156 -3.09 -14.27 21.43
N TRP A 157 -3.68 -13.78 20.34
CA TRP A 157 -3.34 -14.13 18.96
C TRP A 157 -2.20 -13.27 18.37
N HIS A 158 -1.56 -12.40 19.16
CA HIS A 158 -0.47 -11.58 18.66
C HIS A 158 0.73 -12.42 18.22
N ASN A 159 1.50 -11.92 17.23
CA ASN A 159 2.78 -12.53 16.89
C ASN A 159 3.86 -12.03 17.87
N PRO A 160 4.48 -12.88 18.72
CA PRO A 160 5.52 -12.48 19.65
C PRO A 160 6.86 -12.17 18.94
N TYR A 161 7.06 -12.63 17.71
CA TYR A 161 8.26 -12.37 16.91
C TYR A 161 8.12 -11.07 16.11
N SER A 162 9.10 -10.18 16.23
CA SER A 162 9.05 -8.88 15.55
C SER A 162 9.65 -8.95 14.14
N VAL A 163 9.02 -8.24 13.19
CA VAL A 163 9.55 -8.09 11.82
C VAL A 163 10.91 -7.39 11.82
N LYS A 164 11.15 -6.47 12.77
CA LYS A 164 12.43 -5.77 12.92
C LYS A 164 13.59 -6.74 13.19
N GLN A 165 13.35 -7.77 13.99
CA GLN A 165 14.38 -8.72 14.40
C GLN A 165 14.56 -9.87 13.41
N TYR A 166 13.47 -10.39 12.84
CA TYR A 166 13.49 -11.64 12.07
C TYR A 166 13.14 -11.47 10.60
N GLY A 167 12.92 -10.25 10.13
CA GLY A 167 12.27 -10.01 8.84
C GLY A 167 10.81 -10.48 8.84
N ARG A 168 10.08 -10.21 7.76
CA ARG A 168 8.66 -10.57 7.67
C ARG A 168 8.48 -12.08 7.61
N ASP A 169 9.19 -12.75 6.71
CA ASP A 169 9.02 -14.18 6.50
C ASP A 169 9.52 -14.98 7.71
N GLY A 170 10.68 -14.64 8.26
CA GLY A 170 11.20 -15.27 9.47
C GLY A 170 10.29 -15.09 10.69
N ALA A 171 9.68 -13.92 10.87
CA ALA A 171 8.71 -13.71 11.94
C ALA A 171 7.40 -14.51 11.74
N LEU A 172 6.97 -14.70 10.49
CA LEU A 172 5.79 -15.49 10.15
C LEU A 172 6.03 -17.00 10.31
N ASP A 173 7.19 -17.50 9.91
CA ASP A 173 7.53 -18.91 10.03
C ASP A 173 7.69 -19.32 11.50
N ARG A 174 8.32 -18.47 12.31
CA ARG A 174 8.38 -18.66 13.77
C ARG A 174 6.99 -18.62 14.39
N TYR A 175 6.14 -17.70 13.95
CA TYR A 175 4.77 -17.60 14.45
C TYR A 175 3.94 -18.85 14.12
N ARG A 176 4.06 -19.41 12.90
CA ARG A 176 3.39 -20.67 12.55
C ARG A 176 3.81 -21.78 13.51
N LYS A 177 5.11 -21.97 13.73
CA LYS A 177 5.64 -22.98 14.67
C LYS A 177 5.16 -22.75 16.10
N TYR A 178 5.06 -21.49 16.53
CA TYR A 178 4.57 -21.11 17.86
C TYR A 178 3.09 -21.45 18.08
N ILE A 179 2.24 -21.33 17.05
CA ILE A 179 0.84 -21.78 17.15
C ILE A 179 0.78 -23.31 17.09
N GLU A 180 1.51 -23.94 16.17
CA GLU A 180 1.52 -25.40 15.98
C GLU A 180 2.13 -26.18 17.16
N SER A 181 3.07 -25.60 17.92
CA SER A 181 3.59 -26.23 19.13
C SER A 181 2.53 -26.36 20.23
N ASN A 182 1.47 -25.55 20.13
CA ASN A 182 0.33 -25.53 21.05
C ASN A 182 0.69 -25.35 22.53
N GLU A 183 1.90 -24.87 22.84
CA GLU A 183 2.37 -24.68 24.23
C GLU A 183 1.49 -23.70 25.02
N ASN A 184 0.78 -22.81 24.32
CA ASN A 184 -0.13 -21.82 24.90
C ASN A 184 -1.61 -22.11 24.65
N ASN A 185 -1.97 -23.36 24.29
CA ASN A 185 -3.33 -23.77 23.91
C ASN A 185 -3.95 -23.05 22.71
N LEU A 186 -3.18 -22.22 22.00
CA LEU A 186 -3.69 -21.41 20.88
C LEU A 186 -4.17 -22.25 19.69
N LEU A 187 -3.62 -23.45 19.46
CA LEU A 187 -4.08 -24.33 18.40
C LEU A 187 -5.50 -24.84 18.71
N ASN A 188 -5.73 -25.23 19.97
CA ASN A 188 -7.03 -25.70 20.45
C ASN A 188 -8.10 -24.60 20.40
N ASP A 189 -7.69 -23.35 20.63
CA ASP A 189 -8.58 -22.17 20.64
C ASP A 189 -8.96 -21.68 19.23
N LEU A 190 -8.44 -22.28 18.15
CA LEU A 190 -8.72 -21.81 16.78
C LEU A 190 -10.21 -21.75 16.45
N HIS A 191 -11.03 -22.59 17.10
CA HIS A 191 -12.48 -22.60 16.95
C HIS A 191 -13.12 -21.22 17.27
N GLU A 192 -12.51 -20.41 18.13
CA GLU A 192 -12.98 -19.04 18.45
C GLU A 192 -12.97 -18.11 17.23
N LEU A 193 -12.12 -18.40 16.24
CA LEU A 193 -11.95 -17.58 15.04
C LEU A 193 -13.01 -17.86 13.97
N ALA A 194 -13.87 -18.86 14.16
CA ALA A 194 -14.88 -19.27 13.20
C ALA A 194 -15.80 -18.10 12.79
N GLY A 195 -15.78 -17.77 11.49
CA GLY A 195 -16.59 -16.72 10.88
C GLY A 195 -16.23 -15.29 11.30
N LYS A 196 -15.15 -15.08 12.05
CA LYS A 196 -14.78 -13.76 12.58
C LYS A 196 -13.91 -12.94 11.62
N ARG A 197 -14.07 -11.62 11.68
CA ARG A 197 -13.14 -10.65 11.07
C ARG A 197 -11.96 -10.43 12.01
N LEU A 198 -10.77 -10.81 11.58
CA LEU A 198 -9.53 -10.71 12.35
C LEU A 198 -8.80 -9.40 12.01
N GLY A 199 -8.72 -8.49 12.97
CA GLY A 199 -8.17 -7.15 12.80
C GLY A 199 -6.65 -7.10 12.96
N CYS A 200 -5.96 -6.63 11.93
CA CYS A 200 -4.52 -6.37 11.96
C CYS A 200 -4.17 -5.16 11.07
N TRP A 201 -2.92 -4.69 11.11
CA TRP A 201 -2.39 -3.65 10.22
C TRP A 201 -1.46 -4.19 9.13
N CYS A 202 -1.10 -5.48 9.15
CA CYS A 202 -0.13 -6.04 8.20
C CYS A 202 -0.63 -6.10 6.76
N THR A 203 -1.93 -6.34 6.55
CA THR A 203 -2.59 -6.40 5.24
C THR A 203 -2.43 -5.06 4.50
N PRO A 204 -2.17 -5.04 3.17
CA PRO A 204 -2.26 -6.13 2.19
C PRO A 204 -1.03 -7.05 2.09
N ASN A 205 0.03 -6.80 2.85
CA ASN A 205 1.18 -7.71 2.89
C ASN A 205 0.82 -8.97 3.68
N ARG A 206 1.62 -10.05 3.52
CA ARG A 206 1.49 -11.29 4.30
C ARG A 206 1.32 -10.97 5.79
N CYS A 207 0.23 -11.48 6.37
CA CYS A 207 -0.16 -11.22 7.75
C CYS A 207 -0.09 -12.51 8.56
N HIS A 208 0.15 -12.41 9.86
CA HIS A 208 0.07 -13.56 10.76
C HIS A 208 -1.36 -14.09 10.89
N GLY A 209 -2.37 -13.24 10.65
CA GLY A 209 -3.77 -13.66 10.54
C GLY A 209 -4.03 -14.62 9.36
N ASP A 210 -3.20 -14.58 8.31
CA ASP A 210 -3.30 -15.56 7.21
C ASP A 210 -2.91 -16.96 7.69
N ILE A 211 -1.91 -17.05 8.59
CA ILE A 211 -1.49 -18.31 9.22
C ILE A 211 -2.61 -18.87 10.08
N LEU A 212 -3.24 -18.05 10.94
CA LEU A 212 -4.39 -18.48 11.75
C LEU A 212 -5.52 -19.03 10.88
N ARG A 213 -5.80 -18.36 9.76
CA ARG A 213 -6.81 -18.79 8.78
C ARG A 213 -6.44 -20.10 8.08
N GLU A 214 -5.16 -20.31 7.75
CA GLU A 214 -4.66 -21.56 7.18
C GLU A 214 -4.78 -22.72 8.16
N LEU A 215 -4.35 -22.52 9.41
CA LEU A 215 -4.43 -23.53 10.47
C LEU A 215 -5.89 -23.87 10.78
N PHE A 216 -6.77 -22.88 10.87
CA PHE A 216 -8.20 -23.10 11.05
C PHE A 216 -8.79 -24.03 9.96
N LYS A 217 -8.44 -23.82 8.69
CA LYS A 217 -8.89 -24.71 7.59
C LYS A 217 -8.39 -26.14 7.78
N LYS A 218 -7.15 -26.29 8.24
CA LYS A 218 -6.52 -27.60 8.45
C LYS A 218 -7.24 -28.36 9.57
N GLU A 219 -7.52 -27.72 10.69
CA GLU A 219 -8.28 -28.31 11.82
C GLU A 219 -9.70 -28.71 11.41
N VAL A 220 -10.42 -27.83 10.70
CA VAL A 220 -11.76 -28.15 10.18
C VAL A 220 -11.69 -29.32 9.20
N HIS A 221 -10.69 -29.38 8.34
CA HIS A 221 -10.56 -30.50 7.40
C HIS A 221 -10.23 -31.82 8.12
N GLN A 222 -9.42 -31.79 9.17
CA GLN A 222 -9.06 -32.96 9.95
C GLN A 222 -10.25 -33.51 10.75
N SER A 223 -11.06 -32.64 11.35
CA SER A 223 -12.28 -33.05 12.07
C SER A 223 -13.36 -33.68 11.19
N ILE A 224 -13.31 -33.47 9.87
CA ILE A 224 -14.27 -34.05 8.90
C ILE A 224 -13.79 -35.41 8.35
N LYS A 225 -12.49 -35.73 8.40
CA LYS A 225 -12.01 -37.02 7.90
C LYS A 225 -12.48 -38.14 8.82
N PRO A 226 -13.26 -39.13 8.32
CA PRO A 226 -13.58 -40.30 9.12
C PRO A 226 -12.29 -41.02 9.47
N SER A 227 -12.09 -41.29 10.76
CA SER A 227 -11.04 -42.19 11.25
C SER A 227 -11.26 -43.53 10.57
N GLY A 228 -10.40 -43.86 9.60
CA GLY A 228 -10.43 -45.15 8.93
C GLY A 228 -10.18 -46.26 9.94
N ASN A 229 -11.15 -47.17 10.06
CA ASN A 229 -10.94 -48.53 10.56
C ASN A 229 -10.30 -49.38 9.48
#